data_AF-A0A163S2U0-F1
#
_entry.id   AF-A0A163S2U0-F1
#
_cell.length_a   1.000
_cell.length_b   1.000
_cell.length_c   1.000
_cell.angle_alpha   90.00
_cell.angle_beta   90.00
_cell.angle_gamma   90.00
#
_symmetry.space_group_name_H-M   'P 1'
#
loop_
_entity.id
_entity.type
_entity.pdbx_description
1 polymer ?
#
loop_
_entity_poly.entity_id
_entity_poly.type
_entity_poly.pdbx_seq_one_letter_code
_entity_poly.pdbx_strand_id
1 'polypeptide(L)'
;MTTITATETNLFDYTDKKLKAHLQNNEEFNREVATHYEYYKDKLFRIVKEHDQEKAEKDLFQCVKSQVFNGYFIALEILNVEDSPITDAWLQQSEGMIAQQLPDLLKSATGESGLENVITHEPLKALTSWLVREYEDIYPTLMDISLNSACMGAKWAFVDEGQKRGFQTYQPQHRGIVGTIDDISFINPQNYLSCSILSEAGEVWDVIETKYNGYDRVAVTTVMKVFTEDQSTKYYVSVNVKSSLSAMNQQSIIDSIAVRIMTLNELNRGQLVISAASVEEFYDIG
;
A
#
# COMPACT_ATOMS: atom_id res chain seq x y z
N MET A 1 6.77 -21.33 -25.45
CA MET A 1 5.41 -21.87 -25.68
C MET A 1 5.08 -22.69 -24.46
N THR A 2 4.40 -22.08 -23.50
CA THR A 2 4.07 -22.72 -22.21
C THR A 2 2.71 -23.38 -22.39
N THR A 3 2.68 -24.71 -22.30
CA THR A 3 1.44 -25.50 -22.30
C THR A 3 0.65 -25.16 -21.05
N ILE A 4 -0.42 -24.39 -21.23
CA ILE A 4 -1.37 -24.05 -20.17
C ILE A 4 -2.14 -25.33 -19.81
N THR A 5 -2.14 -25.71 -18.54
CA THR A 5 -2.88 -26.90 -18.06
C THR A 5 -4.37 -26.59 -17.86
N ALA A 6 -5.23 -27.62 -17.82
CA ALA A 6 -6.69 -27.45 -17.68
C ALA A 6 -7.10 -26.75 -16.36
N THR A 7 -6.27 -26.87 -15.31
CA THR A 7 -6.46 -26.20 -14.02
C THR A 7 -6.16 -24.69 -14.11
N GLU A 8 -5.09 -24.31 -14.82
CA GLU A 8 -4.71 -22.91 -15.07
C GLU A 8 -5.74 -22.17 -15.93
N THR A 9 -6.33 -22.85 -16.93
CA THR A 9 -7.39 -22.29 -17.77
C THR A 9 -8.64 -21.92 -16.96
N ASN A 10 -8.95 -22.69 -15.91
CA ASN A 10 -10.07 -22.42 -15.01
C ASN A 10 -9.80 -21.22 -14.08
N LEU A 11 -8.58 -21.13 -13.53
CA LEU A 11 -8.20 -20.01 -12.64
C LEU A 11 -8.13 -18.67 -13.38
N PHE A 12 -7.65 -18.66 -14.62
CA PHE A 12 -7.61 -17.44 -15.43
C PHE A 12 -9.01 -16.90 -15.71
N ASP A 13 -9.92 -17.76 -16.19
CA ASP A 13 -11.32 -17.40 -16.46
C ASP A 13 -12.06 -16.97 -15.19
N TYR A 14 -11.78 -17.65 -14.07
CA TYR A 14 -12.33 -17.27 -12.78
C TYR A 14 -11.85 -15.88 -12.35
N THR A 15 -10.56 -15.59 -12.48
CA THR A 15 -9.96 -14.27 -12.17
C THR A 15 -10.59 -13.17 -13.00
N ASP A 16 -10.71 -13.35 -14.32
CA ASP A 16 -11.31 -12.38 -15.22
C ASP A 16 -12.78 -12.09 -14.84
N LYS A 17 -13.57 -13.13 -14.59
CA LYS A 17 -14.97 -12.98 -14.17
C LYS A 17 -15.09 -12.27 -12.83
N LYS A 18 -14.24 -12.62 -11.86
CA LYS A 18 -14.26 -12.01 -10.53
C LYS A 18 -13.89 -10.55 -10.57
N LEU A 19 -12.79 -10.18 -11.21
CA LEU A 19 -12.38 -8.78 -11.31
C LEU A 19 -13.38 -7.93 -12.12
N LYS A 20 -14.00 -8.49 -13.17
CA LYS A 20 -15.12 -7.83 -13.85
C LYS A 20 -16.30 -7.60 -12.91
N ALA A 21 -16.64 -8.58 -12.07
CA ALA A 21 -17.70 -8.42 -11.08
C ALA A 21 -17.37 -7.36 -10.02
N HIS A 22 -16.12 -7.29 -9.54
CA HIS A 22 -15.67 -6.21 -8.65
C HIS A 22 -15.80 -4.84 -9.31
N LEU A 23 -15.31 -4.69 -10.54
CA LEU A 23 -15.40 -3.43 -11.28
C LEU A 23 -16.85 -2.95 -11.47
N GLN A 24 -17.80 -3.86 -11.61
CA GLN A 24 -19.21 -3.54 -11.83
C GLN A 24 -19.98 -3.27 -10.54
N ASN A 25 -19.66 -3.97 -9.44
CA ASN A 25 -20.56 -4.05 -8.29
C ASN A 25 -19.88 -3.79 -6.93
N ASN A 26 -18.56 -3.56 -6.88
CA ASN A 26 -17.83 -3.36 -5.64
C ASN A 26 -17.25 -1.93 -5.57
N GLU A 27 -17.96 -1.04 -4.87
CA GLU A 27 -17.57 0.36 -4.71
C GLU A 27 -16.24 0.54 -3.98
N GLU A 28 -15.94 -0.33 -3.01
CA GLU A 28 -14.71 -0.28 -2.23
C GLU A 28 -13.49 -0.62 -3.08
N PHE A 29 -13.58 -1.71 -3.86
CA PHE A 29 -12.57 -2.08 -4.85
C PHE A 29 -12.33 -0.95 -5.85
N ASN A 30 -13.42 -0.37 -6.40
CA ASN A 30 -13.33 0.71 -7.37
C ASN A 30 -12.68 1.97 -6.81
N ARG A 31 -13.03 2.34 -5.57
CA ARG A 31 -12.41 3.46 -4.86
C ARG A 31 -10.93 3.22 -4.65
N GLU A 32 -10.54 2.01 -4.23
CA GLU A 32 -9.14 1.67 -4.03
C GLU A 32 -8.35 1.69 -5.35
N VAL A 33 -8.91 1.18 -6.45
CA VAL A 33 -8.26 1.23 -7.78
C VAL A 33 -8.05 2.68 -8.21
N ALA A 34 -9.06 3.54 -8.00
CA ALA A 34 -8.97 4.95 -8.34
C ALA A 34 -7.92 5.66 -7.49
N THR A 35 -7.90 5.47 -6.16
CA THR A 35 -6.88 6.03 -5.27
C THR A 35 -5.47 5.55 -5.66
N HIS A 36 -5.34 4.27 -5.99
CA HIS A 36 -4.07 3.68 -6.44
C HIS A 36 -3.57 4.31 -7.74
N TYR A 37 -4.44 4.39 -8.73
CA TYR A 37 -4.13 4.98 -10.03
C TYR A 37 -3.76 6.47 -9.92
N GLU A 38 -4.56 7.27 -9.22
CA GLU A 38 -4.30 8.71 -9.07
C GLU A 38 -2.98 8.98 -8.35
N TYR A 39 -2.67 8.23 -7.30
CA TYR A 39 -1.39 8.34 -6.59
C TYR A 39 -0.19 8.13 -7.52
N TYR A 40 -0.24 7.09 -8.35
CA TYR A 40 0.87 6.79 -9.26
C TYR A 40 0.90 7.68 -10.49
N LYS A 41 -0.25 8.19 -10.95
CA LYS A 41 -0.31 9.21 -11.98
C LYS A 41 0.39 10.48 -11.51
N ASP A 42 0.08 10.93 -10.30
CA ASP A 42 0.73 12.09 -9.69
C ASP A 42 2.23 11.88 -9.47
N LYS A 43 2.67 10.66 -9.14
CA LYS A 43 4.09 10.32 -9.01
C LYS A 43 4.79 10.35 -10.38
N LEU A 44 4.16 9.79 -11.41
CA LEU A 44 4.71 9.70 -12.76
C LEU A 44 4.78 11.05 -13.47
N PHE A 45 3.74 11.89 -13.35
CA PHE A 45 3.65 13.21 -13.99
C PHE A 45 4.69 14.21 -13.50
N ARG A 46 5.30 13.98 -12.33
CA ARG A 46 6.44 14.78 -11.85
C ARG A 46 7.73 14.51 -12.60
N ILE A 47 7.82 13.35 -13.26
CA ILE A 47 9.00 12.91 -14.00
C ILE A 47 8.76 13.13 -15.49
N VAL A 48 7.55 12.83 -15.96
CA VAL A 48 7.16 12.89 -17.38
C VAL A 48 6.87 14.33 -17.81
N LYS A 49 7.42 14.74 -18.96
CA LYS A 49 7.19 16.06 -19.56
C LYS A 49 5.73 16.21 -19.96
N GLU A 50 5.20 17.43 -19.88
CA GLU A 50 3.78 17.74 -20.13
C GLU A 50 3.23 17.16 -21.46
N HIS A 51 4.01 17.23 -22.54
CA HIS A 51 3.60 16.70 -23.86
C HIS A 51 3.48 15.17 -23.92
N ASP A 52 4.08 14.44 -22.99
CA ASP A 52 4.03 12.98 -22.89
C ASP A 52 2.99 12.49 -21.86
N GLN A 53 2.42 13.39 -21.05
CA GLN A 53 1.54 13.03 -19.93
C GLN A 53 0.28 12.29 -20.36
N GLU A 54 -0.37 12.69 -21.47
CA GLU A 54 -1.57 12.02 -21.98
C GLU A 54 -1.30 10.54 -22.33
N LYS A 55 -0.15 10.28 -22.99
CA LYS A 55 0.27 8.92 -23.31
C LYS A 55 0.61 8.13 -22.04
N ALA A 56 1.38 8.74 -21.14
CA ALA A 56 1.76 8.13 -19.86
C ALA A 56 0.53 7.76 -19.02
N GLU A 57 -0.48 8.62 -19.00
CA GLU A 57 -1.75 8.39 -18.30
C GLU A 57 -2.47 7.15 -18.81
N LYS A 58 -2.69 7.10 -20.13
CA LYS A 58 -3.37 5.98 -20.78
C LYS A 58 -2.65 4.66 -20.54
N ASP A 59 -1.32 4.65 -20.74
CA ASP A 59 -0.52 3.44 -20.60
C ASP A 59 -0.43 3.01 -19.12
N LEU A 60 -0.31 3.96 -18.18
CA LEU A 60 -0.34 3.71 -16.74
C LEU A 60 -1.64 3.02 -16.31
N PHE A 61 -2.79 3.50 -16.78
CA PHE A 61 -4.08 2.91 -16.43
C PHE A 61 -4.17 1.44 -16.88
N GLN A 62 -3.69 1.12 -18.09
CA GLN A 62 -3.63 -0.26 -18.57
C GLN A 62 -2.65 -1.11 -17.75
N CYS A 63 -1.52 -0.54 -17.34
CA CYS A 63 -0.55 -1.21 -16.47
C CYS A 63 -1.19 -1.57 -15.12
N VAL A 64 -1.79 -0.60 -14.43
CA VAL A 64 -2.45 -0.82 -13.13
C VAL A 64 -3.49 -1.94 -13.25
N LYS A 65 -4.38 -1.87 -14.24
CA LYS A 65 -5.40 -2.93 -14.45
C LYS A 65 -4.79 -4.31 -14.70
N SER A 66 -3.76 -4.37 -15.54
CA SER A 66 -3.08 -5.63 -15.84
C SER A 66 -2.39 -6.21 -14.61
N GLN A 67 -1.79 -5.37 -13.76
CA GLN A 67 -1.08 -5.85 -12.56
C GLN A 67 -2.03 -6.23 -11.44
N VAL A 68 -3.15 -5.53 -11.27
CA VAL A 68 -4.23 -5.96 -10.38
C VAL A 68 -4.73 -7.35 -10.80
N PHE A 69 -4.89 -7.60 -12.11
CA PHE A 69 -5.22 -8.94 -12.60
C PHE A 69 -4.16 -9.98 -12.22
N ASN A 70 -2.89 -9.71 -12.53
CA ASN A 70 -1.80 -10.64 -12.26
C ASN A 70 -1.69 -10.96 -10.77
N GLY A 71 -1.73 -9.94 -9.91
CA GLY A 71 -1.68 -10.10 -8.47
C GLY A 71 -2.81 -10.98 -7.92
N TYR A 72 -4.03 -10.75 -8.41
CA TYR A 72 -5.19 -11.57 -8.02
C TYR A 72 -5.01 -13.02 -8.47
N PHE A 73 -4.57 -13.24 -9.71
CA PHE A 73 -4.31 -14.57 -10.26
C PHE A 73 -3.26 -15.33 -9.45
N ILE A 74 -2.10 -14.70 -9.18
CA ILE A 74 -1.00 -15.31 -8.40
C ILE A 74 -1.47 -15.65 -6.99
N ALA A 75 -2.23 -14.77 -6.35
CA ALA A 75 -2.77 -15.05 -5.01
C ALA A 75 -3.71 -16.26 -5.02
N LEU A 76 -4.54 -16.42 -6.05
CA LEU A 76 -5.35 -17.62 -6.20
C LEU A 76 -4.49 -18.87 -6.44
N GLU A 77 -3.42 -18.79 -7.22
CA GLU A 77 -2.49 -19.92 -7.37
C GLU A 77 -1.94 -20.32 -6.00
N ILE A 78 -1.42 -19.37 -5.22
CA ILE A 78 -0.90 -19.61 -3.86
C ILE A 78 -1.97 -20.24 -2.94
N LEU A 79 -3.21 -19.76 -3.01
CA LEU A 79 -4.31 -20.22 -2.17
C LEU A 79 -4.83 -21.63 -2.53
N ASN A 80 -4.61 -22.10 -3.76
CA ASN A 80 -5.10 -23.38 -4.26
C ASN A 80 -4.03 -24.49 -4.30
N VAL A 81 -2.78 -24.21 -3.92
CA VAL A 81 -1.75 -25.25 -3.77
C VAL A 81 -2.08 -26.13 -2.55
N GLU A 82 -1.99 -27.46 -2.71
CA GLU A 82 -2.33 -28.43 -1.64
C GLU A 82 -1.50 -28.23 -0.35
N ASP A 83 -0.23 -27.83 -0.49
CA ASP A 83 0.69 -27.51 0.61
C ASP A 83 0.87 -25.99 0.81
N SER A 84 -0.20 -25.20 0.62
CA SER A 84 -0.11 -23.75 0.76
C SER A 84 0.37 -23.34 2.17
N PRO A 85 1.35 -22.42 2.29
CA PRO A 85 1.77 -21.87 3.59
C PRO A 85 0.71 -20.96 4.22
N ILE A 86 -0.37 -20.65 3.48
CA ILE A 86 -1.45 -19.78 3.93
C ILE A 86 -2.38 -20.56 4.87
N THR A 87 -2.25 -20.27 6.16
CA THR A 87 -3.13 -20.80 7.20
C THR A 87 -4.42 -19.98 7.31
N ASP A 88 -5.44 -20.55 7.95
CA ASP A 88 -6.67 -19.81 8.29
C ASP A 88 -6.39 -18.56 9.13
N ALA A 89 -5.34 -18.59 9.97
CA ALA A 89 -4.92 -17.43 10.75
C ALA A 89 -4.45 -16.27 9.87
N TRP A 90 -3.92 -16.54 8.67
CA TRP A 90 -3.53 -15.52 7.70
C TRP A 90 -4.77 -14.81 7.14
N LEU A 91 -5.83 -15.55 6.85
CA LEU A 91 -7.11 -15.01 6.33
C LEU A 91 -7.94 -14.27 7.39
N GLN A 92 -7.61 -14.46 8.67
CA GLN A 92 -8.25 -13.78 9.80
C GLN A 92 -7.54 -12.48 10.19
N GLN A 93 -6.39 -12.15 9.56
CA GLN A 93 -5.71 -10.88 9.79
C GLN A 93 -6.55 -9.71 9.29
N SER A 94 -6.19 -8.50 9.73
CA SER A 94 -6.73 -7.29 9.14
C SER A 94 -6.23 -7.10 7.71
N GLU A 95 -7.00 -6.35 6.91
CA GLU A 95 -6.60 -6.00 5.56
C GLU A 95 -5.28 -5.21 5.52
N GLY A 96 -5.01 -4.40 6.54
CA GLY A 96 -3.76 -3.65 6.66
C GLY A 96 -2.55 -4.56 6.81
N MET A 97 -2.63 -5.57 7.69
CA MET A 97 -1.57 -6.55 7.86
C MET A 97 -1.37 -7.39 6.59
N ILE A 98 -2.46 -7.84 5.97
CA ILE A 98 -2.42 -8.55 4.69
C ILE A 98 -1.70 -7.69 3.65
N ALA A 99 -2.12 -6.44 3.46
CA ALA A 99 -1.54 -5.53 2.48
C ALA A 99 -0.03 -5.31 2.69
N GLN A 100 0.42 -5.19 3.95
CA GLN A 100 1.83 -5.00 4.26
C GLN A 100 2.68 -6.26 4.05
N GLN A 101 2.12 -7.47 4.21
CA GLN A 101 2.84 -8.75 4.05
C GLN A 101 2.89 -9.25 2.60
N LEU A 102 1.95 -8.83 1.76
CA LEU A 102 1.83 -9.27 0.37
C LEU A 102 3.10 -9.09 -0.48
N PRO A 103 3.87 -7.99 -0.37
CA PRO A 103 5.10 -7.82 -1.14
C PRO A 103 6.07 -8.99 -0.95
N ASP A 104 6.30 -9.42 0.30
CA ASP A 104 7.19 -10.54 0.60
C ASP A 104 6.59 -11.88 0.20
N LEU A 105 5.28 -12.05 0.36
CA LEU A 105 4.60 -13.25 -0.07
C LEU A 105 4.73 -13.46 -1.58
N LEU A 106 4.49 -12.41 -2.37
CA LEU A 106 4.63 -12.46 -3.84
C LEU A 106 6.09 -12.69 -4.25
N LYS A 107 7.06 -12.06 -3.59
CA LYS A 107 8.49 -12.33 -3.82
C LYS A 107 8.85 -13.79 -3.53
N SER A 108 8.35 -14.32 -2.42
CA SER A 108 8.62 -15.70 -2.00
C SER A 108 7.97 -16.72 -2.94
N ALA A 109 6.72 -16.47 -3.36
CA ALA A 109 5.98 -17.37 -4.25
C ALA A 109 6.56 -17.45 -5.67
N THR A 110 7.21 -16.37 -6.13
CA THR A 110 7.80 -16.30 -7.48
C THR A 110 9.22 -16.89 -7.56
N GLY A 111 9.87 -17.14 -6.42
CA GLY A 111 11.11 -17.91 -6.31
C GLY A 111 12.23 -17.45 -7.25
N GLU A 112 12.91 -18.41 -7.90
CA GLU A 112 14.01 -18.15 -8.85
C GLU A 112 13.57 -17.44 -10.14
N SER A 113 12.28 -17.51 -10.49
CA SER A 113 11.76 -16.78 -11.65
C SER A 113 11.84 -15.27 -11.45
N GLY A 114 11.92 -14.81 -10.19
CA GLY A 114 12.03 -13.40 -9.83
C GLY A 114 10.70 -12.66 -9.97
N LEU A 115 10.35 -11.90 -8.93
CA LEU A 115 9.14 -11.08 -8.88
C LEU A 115 8.98 -10.23 -10.14
N GLU A 116 10.07 -9.60 -10.61
CA GLU A 116 10.08 -8.74 -11.79
C GLU A 116 9.54 -9.42 -13.04
N ASN A 117 9.87 -10.70 -13.30
CA ASN A 117 9.39 -11.41 -14.49
C ASN A 117 7.88 -11.69 -14.43
N VAL A 118 7.34 -11.83 -13.22
CA VAL A 118 5.93 -12.14 -12.98
C VAL A 118 5.09 -10.87 -12.96
N ILE A 119 5.61 -9.78 -12.42
CA ILE A 119 4.95 -8.46 -12.39
C ILE A 119 5.27 -7.61 -13.63
N THR A 120 6.01 -8.09 -14.63
CA THR A 120 6.23 -7.35 -15.90
C THR A 120 5.49 -7.98 -17.07
N HIS A 121 4.17 -7.74 -17.11
CA HIS A 121 3.33 -8.12 -18.23
C HIS A 121 3.44 -7.12 -19.40
N GLU A 122 3.01 -7.53 -20.60
CA GLU A 122 3.13 -6.77 -21.86
C GLU A 122 2.81 -5.26 -21.75
N PRO A 123 1.70 -4.79 -21.13
CA PRO A 123 1.46 -3.36 -20.99
C PRO A 123 2.57 -2.63 -20.24
N LEU A 124 3.05 -3.21 -19.14
CA LEU A 124 4.13 -2.62 -18.34
C LEU A 124 5.47 -2.69 -19.08
N LYS A 125 5.74 -3.78 -19.81
CA LYS A 125 6.95 -3.89 -20.64
C LYS A 125 6.99 -2.80 -21.71
N ALA A 126 5.86 -2.52 -22.35
CA ALA A 126 5.75 -1.44 -23.34
C ALA A 126 5.96 -0.07 -22.70
N LEU A 127 5.27 0.22 -21.58
CA LEU A 127 5.42 1.47 -20.83
C LEU A 127 6.87 1.67 -20.36
N THR A 128 7.47 0.63 -19.78
CA THR A 128 8.86 0.64 -19.28
C THR A 128 9.85 0.84 -20.41
N SER A 129 9.70 0.13 -21.52
CA SER A 129 10.58 0.28 -22.68
C SER A 129 10.55 1.69 -23.26
N TRP A 130 9.40 2.35 -23.24
CA TRP A 130 9.29 3.73 -23.69
C TRP A 130 9.90 4.68 -22.66
N LEU A 131 9.47 4.62 -21.40
CA LEU A 131 9.87 5.59 -20.39
C LEU A 131 11.35 5.53 -20.02
N VAL A 132 11.95 4.34 -19.93
CA VAL A 132 13.39 4.18 -19.61
C VAL A 132 14.29 4.76 -20.71
N ARG A 133 13.79 4.86 -21.96
CA ARG A 133 14.55 5.50 -23.05
C ARG A 133 14.53 7.03 -22.98
N GLU A 134 13.45 7.59 -22.43
CA GLU A 134 13.19 9.03 -22.46
C GLU A 134 13.49 9.74 -21.13
N TYR A 135 13.49 8.99 -20.01
CA TYR A 135 13.58 9.51 -18.65
C TYR A 135 14.59 8.72 -17.81
N GLU A 136 15.51 9.43 -17.16
CA GLU A 136 16.48 8.86 -16.23
C GLU A 136 15.80 8.42 -14.93
N ASP A 137 16.35 7.38 -14.29
CA ASP A 137 15.94 6.86 -12.97
C ASP A 137 14.43 6.55 -12.80
N ILE A 138 13.69 6.36 -13.90
CA ILE A 138 12.26 6.07 -13.87
C ILE A 138 11.95 4.60 -13.54
N TYR A 139 12.90 3.70 -13.79
CA TYR A 139 12.70 2.26 -13.64
C TYR A 139 12.26 1.82 -12.23
N PRO A 140 12.91 2.27 -11.13
CA PRO A 140 12.42 2.01 -9.77
C PRO A 140 10.96 2.39 -9.54
N THR A 141 10.54 3.55 -10.06
CA THR A 141 9.15 4.02 -9.93
C THR A 141 8.18 3.11 -10.68
N LEU A 142 8.56 2.59 -11.84
CA LEU A 142 7.73 1.66 -12.61
C LEU A 142 7.63 0.28 -11.95
N MET A 143 8.71 -0.20 -11.32
CA MET A 143 8.68 -1.45 -10.55
C MET A 143 7.84 -1.32 -9.28
N ASP A 144 7.92 -0.16 -8.62
CA ASP A 144 7.06 0.21 -7.51
C ASP A 144 5.58 0.21 -7.89
N ILE A 145 5.21 0.86 -9.01
CA ILE A 145 3.85 0.86 -9.55
C ILE A 145 3.38 -0.59 -9.73
N SER A 146 4.23 -1.39 -10.37
CA SER A 146 3.88 -2.77 -10.69
C SER A 146 3.62 -3.63 -9.46
N LEU A 147 4.58 -3.62 -8.51
CA LEU A 147 4.48 -4.43 -7.30
C LEU A 147 3.26 -4.04 -6.49
N ASN A 148 3.05 -2.75 -6.26
CA ASN A 148 1.94 -2.31 -5.40
C ASN A 148 0.59 -2.54 -6.09
N SER A 149 0.49 -2.42 -7.42
CA SER A 149 -0.73 -2.79 -8.17
C SER A 149 -1.01 -4.30 -8.09
N ALA A 150 0.04 -5.13 -8.16
CA ALA A 150 -0.09 -6.57 -7.96
C ALA A 150 -0.48 -6.91 -6.52
N CYS A 151 0.11 -6.25 -5.51
CA CYS A 151 -0.29 -6.44 -4.11
C CYS A 151 -1.75 -6.06 -3.89
N MET A 152 -2.24 -4.98 -4.52
CA MET A 152 -3.66 -4.63 -4.45
C MET A 152 -4.54 -5.77 -4.99
N GLY A 153 -4.23 -6.31 -6.17
CA GLY A 153 -4.97 -7.45 -6.74
C GLY A 153 -4.93 -8.68 -5.84
N ALA A 154 -3.76 -9.01 -5.31
CA ALA A 154 -3.57 -10.12 -4.40
C ALA A 154 -4.40 -9.96 -3.11
N LYS A 155 -4.41 -8.76 -2.51
CA LYS A 155 -5.20 -8.44 -1.32
C LYS A 155 -6.68 -8.82 -1.52
N TRP A 156 -7.25 -8.43 -2.66
CA TRP A 156 -8.65 -8.73 -2.96
C TRP A 156 -8.91 -10.21 -3.14
N ALA A 157 -7.97 -10.99 -3.69
CA ALA A 157 -8.12 -12.44 -3.77
C ALA A 157 -8.15 -13.09 -2.37
N PHE A 158 -7.32 -12.61 -1.44
CA PHE A 158 -7.32 -13.10 -0.06
C PHE A 158 -8.60 -12.71 0.70
N VAL A 159 -9.08 -11.48 0.51
CA VAL A 159 -10.37 -11.03 1.09
C VAL A 159 -11.51 -11.90 0.57
N ASP A 160 -11.57 -12.14 -0.74
CA ASP A 160 -12.59 -12.98 -1.37
C ASP A 160 -12.55 -14.43 -0.86
N GLU A 161 -11.35 -15.00 -0.71
CA GLU A 161 -11.19 -16.36 -0.19
C GLU A 161 -11.55 -16.44 1.30
N GLY A 162 -11.19 -15.44 2.10
CA GLY A 162 -11.60 -15.32 3.50
C GLY A 162 -13.11 -15.30 3.65
N GLN A 163 -13.79 -14.45 2.87
CA GLN A 163 -15.25 -14.37 2.83
C GLN A 163 -15.89 -15.69 2.37
N LYS A 164 -15.34 -16.33 1.33
CA LYS A 164 -15.81 -17.62 0.83
C LYS A 164 -15.69 -18.73 1.88
N ARG A 165 -14.64 -18.72 2.70
CA ARG A 165 -14.43 -19.67 3.82
C ARG A 165 -15.20 -19.29 5.09
N GLY A 166 -15.90 -18.15 5.09
CA GLY A 166 -16.69 -17.67 6.22
C GLY A 166 -15.88 -17.06 7.35
N PHE A 167 -14.61 -16.68 7.09
CA PHE A 167 -13.84 -15.92 8.06
C PHE A 167 -14.37 -14.49 8.14
N GLN A 168 -14.49 -13.99 9.37
CA GLN A 168 -14.82 -12.59 9.60
C GLN A 168 -13.54 -11.76 9.54
N THR A 169 -13.59 -10.64 8.82
CA THR A 169 -12.50 -9.67 8.82
C THR A 169 -12.20 -9.23 10.24
N TYR A 170 -10.92 -9.23 10.63
CA TYR A 170 -10.48 -8.72 11.92
C TYR A 170 -11.12 -7.37 12.21
N GLN A 171 -11.75 -7.24 13.38
CA GLN A 171 -12.27 -5.98 13.87
C GLN A 171 -11.26 -5.42 14.87
N PRO A 172 -10.63 -4.27 14.56
CA PRO A 172 -9.64 -3.71 15.44
C PRO A 172 -10.23 -3.34 16.80
N GLN A 173 -9.51 -3.68 17.87
CA GLN A 173 -10.04 -3.57 19.24
C GLN A 173 -9.45 -2.37 19.99
N HIS A 174 -8.26 -1.92 19.63
CA HIS A 174 -7.51 -0.93 20.40
C HIS A 174 -7.28 0.35 19.60
N ARG A 175 -8.09 1.37 19.89
CA ARG A 175 -7.96 2.67 19.24
C ARG A 175 -6.88 3.52 19.92
N GLY A 176 -5.93 4.02 19.14
CA GLY A 176 -4.97 5.05 19.54
C GLY A 176 -5.36 6.45 19.07
N ILE A 177 -4.44 7.40 19.26
CA ILE A 177 -4.56 8.80 18.89
C ILE A 177 -4.45 8.96 17.37
N VAL A 178 -3.51 8.27 16.72
CA VAL A 178 -3.25 8.41 15.27
C VAL A 178 -4.00 7.38 14.44
N GLY A 179 -4.20 6.18 14.99
CA GLY A 179 -4.79 5.06 14.28
C GLY A 179 -5.10 3.92 15.23
N THR A 180 -5.38 2.76 14.67
CA THR A 180 -5.60 1.55 15.45
C THR A 180 -4.24 0.92 15.84
N ILE A 181 -4.05 0.62 17.12
CA ILE A 181 -2.76 0.18 17.69
C ILE A 181 -2.48 -1.29 17.35
N ASP A 182 -3.51 -2.11 17.27
CA ASP A 182 -3.45 -3.54 16.97
C ASP A 182 -3.64 -3.84 15.48
N ASP A 183 -3.42 -2.85 14.61
CA ASP A 183 -3.53 -2.98 13.16
C ASP A 183 -2.53 -2.06 12.43
N ILE A 184 -2.29 -2.36 11.15
CA ILE A 184 -1.54 -1.54 10.22
C ILE A 184 -2.50 -0.59 9.51
N SER A 185 -2.33 0.71 9.73
CA SER A 185 -3.18 1.72 9.12
C SER A 185 -2.64 2.15 7.76
N PHE A 186 -3.42 1.93 6.69
CA PHE A 186 -3.11 2.44 5.35
C PHE A 186 -2.99 3.97 5.34
N ILE A 187 -1.94 4.56 4.75
CA ILE A 187 -1.85 6.00 4.47
C ILE A 187 -2.12 6.27 2.99
N ASN A 188 -1.37 5.59 2.13
CA ASN A 188 -1.48 5.67 0.68
C ASN A 188 -0.97 4.35 0.07
N PRO A 189 -1.05 4.13 -1.26
CA PRO A 189 -0.69 2.88 -1.91
C PRO A 189 0.71 2.32 -1.60
N GLN A 190 1.65 3.14 -1.13
CA GLN A 190 3.01 2.72 -0.77
C GLN A 190 3.31 2.83 0.72
N ASN A 191 2.52 3.57 1.49
CA ASN A 191 2.84 3.92 2.87
C ASN A 191 1.80 3.38 3.86
N TYR A 192 2.30 2.76 4.91
CA TYR A 192 1.53 2.17 6.00
C TYR A 192 2.05 2.68 7.34
N LEU A 193 1.16 2.78 8.32
CA LEU A 193 1.45 3.25 9.67
C LEU A 193 1.31 2.10 10.67
N SER A 194 2.33 1.91 11.51
CA SER A 194 2.34 0.90 12.58
C SER A 194 2.69 1.53 13.91
N CYS A 195 1.98 1.18 14.99
CA CYS A 195 2.31 1.66 16.32
C CYS A 195 3.54 0.90 16.85
N SER A 196 4.61 1.61 17.19
CA SER A 196 5.84 1.02 17.71
C SER A 196 5.95 1.14 19.23
N ILE A 197 5.43 2.22 19.81
CA ILE A 197 5.43 2.46 21.26
C ILE A 197 4.08 3.04 21.69
N LEU A 198 3.51 2.49 22.75
CA LEU A 198 2.28 2.96 23.38
C LEU A 198 2.53 3.28 24.86
N SER A 199 2.04 4.43 25.32
CA SER A 199 1.98 4.83 26.72
C SER A 199 0.67 5.56 27.03
N GLU A 200 0.36 5.78 28.30
CA GLU A 200 -0.83 6.55 28.69
C GLU A 200 -0.82 7.99 28.18
N ALA A 201 0.36 8.58 28.01
CA ALA A 201 0.53 9.99 27.66
C ALA A 201 0.86 10.21 26.17
N GLY A 202 1.13 9.16 25.41
CA GLY A 202 1.56 9.31 24.03
C GLY A 202 1.88 8.01 23.30
N GLU A 203 2.10 8.18 22.00
CA GLU A 203 2.28 7.11 21.03
C GLU A 203 3.46 7.44 20.10
N VAL A 204 4.16 6.40 19.66
CA VAL A 204 5.12 6.48 18.57
C VAL A 204 4.66 5.57 17.44
N TRP A 205 4.65 6.11 16.23
CA TRP A 205 4.22 5.43 15.03
C TRP A 205 5.28 5.50 13.96
N ASP A 206 5.54 4.36 13.33
CA ASP A 206 6.43 4.24 12.19
C ASP A 206 5.62 4.29 10.89
N VAL A 207 6.09 5.08 9.92
CA VAL A 207 5.60 5.03 8.54
C VAL A 207 6.55 4.18 7.72
N ILE A 208 6.05 3.04 7.25
CA ILE A 208 6.79 2.10 6.41
C ILE A 208 6.37 2.29 4.95
N GLU A 209 7.34 2.51 4.08
CA GLU A 209 7.19 2.53 2.63
C GLU A 209 7.50 1.16 2.04
N THR A 210 6.60 0.67 1.18
CA THR A 210 6.81 -0.53 0.38
C THR A 210 7.45 -0.17 -0.95
N LYS A 211 8.66 -0.68 -1.18
CA LYS A 211 9.42 -0.55 -2.42
C LYS A 211 9.54 -1.90 -3.11
N TYR A 212 9.74 -1.87 -4.42
CA TYR A 212 9.97 -3.10 -5.18
C TYR A 212 11.14 -3.93 -4.63
N ASN A 213 12.17 -3.26 -4.11
CA ASN A 213 13.39 -3.86 -3.57
C ASN A 213 13.40 -4.07 -2.04
N GLY A 214 12.31 -3.77 -1.31
CA GLY A 214 12.25 -3.96 0.14
C GLY A 214 11.29 -3.01 0.84
N TYR A 215 11.44 -2.88 2.15
CA TYR A 215 10.71 -1.88 2.94
C TYR A 215 11.68 -0.81 3.43
N ASP A 216 11.16 0.39 3.62
CA ASP A 216 11.91 1.50 4.15
C ASP A 216 11.10 2.23 5.23
N ARG A 217 11.69 2.49 6.39
CA ARG A 217 11.06 3.39 7.37
C ARG A 217 11.28 4.82 6.89
N VAL A 218 10.20 5.49 6.47
CA VAL A 218 10.27 6.81 5.86
C VAL A 218 9.81 7.95 6.76
N ALA A 219 9.10 7.64 7.84
CA ALA A 219 8.81 8.64 8.88
C ALA A 219 8.63 7.99 10.25
N VAL A 220 8.83 8.79 11.29
CA VAL A 220 8.49 8.47 12.69
C VAL A 220 7.66 9.62 13.23
N THR A 221 6.50 9.27 13.79
CA THR A 221 5.55 10.22 14.37
C THR A 221 5.44 9.97 15.87
N THR A 222 5.82 10.95 16.66
CA THR A 222 5.56 10.95 18.10
C THR A 222 4.35 11.83 18.39
N VAL A 223 3.36 11.32 19.10
CA VAL A 223 2.19 12.07 19.52
C VAL A 223 2.09 12.06 21.03
N MET A 224 1.95 13.24 21.63
CA MET A 224 1.74 13.40 23.07
C MET A 224 0.42 14.10 23.34
N LYS A 225 -0.34 13.54 24.27
CA LYS A 225 -1.56 14.14 24.79
C LYS A 225 -1.24 14.92 26.05
N VAL A 226 -1.54 16.21 26.07
CA VAL A 226 -1.26 17.11 27.19
C VAL A 226 -2.56 17.73 27.69
N PHE A 227 -2.82 17.57 28.98
CA PHE A 227 -3.90 18.26 29.66
C PHE A 227 -3.39 19.63 30.12
N THR A 228 -4.09 20.69 29.71
CA THR A 228 -3.74 22.05 30.10
C THR A 228 -4.51 22.47 31.36
N GLU A 229 -4.11 23.59 31.97
CA GLU A 229 -4.67 24.05 33.26
C GLU A 229 -6.19 24.32 33.21
N ASP A 230 -6.73 24.64 32.03
CA ASP A 230 -8.17 24.84 31.80
C ASP A 230 -8.94 23.53 31.53
N GLN A 231 -8.30 22.37 31.75
CA GLN A 231 -8.78 21.03 31.42
C GLN A 231 -9.00 20.77 29.92
N SER A 232 -8.55 21.68 29.04
CA SER A 232 -8.55 21.41 27.60
C SER A 232 -7.41 20.44 27.25
N THR A 233 -7.69 19.54 26.32
CA THR A 233 -6.70 18.61 25.77
C THR A 233 -6.03 19.25 24.55
N LYS A 234 -4.70 19.24 24.55
CA LYS A 234 -3.87 19.57 23.39
C LYS A 234 -3.04 18.37 22.97
N TYR A 235 -2.79 18.28 21.68
CA TYR A 235 -1.99 17.24 21.06
C TYR A 235 -0.74 17.86 20.46
N TYR A 236 0.41 17.36 20.86
CA TYR A 236 1.70 17.73 20.30
C TYR A 236 2.19 16.59 19.43
N VAL A 237 2.40 16.88 18.15
CA VAL A 237 2.83 15.91 17.14
C VAL A 237 4.20 16.33 16.63
N SER A 238 5.15 15.41 16.71
CA SER A 238 6.45 15.55 16.06
C SER A 238 6.52 14.53 14.93
N VAL A 239 6.66 15.00 13.68
CA VAL A 239 6.83 14.13 12.50
C VAL A 239 8.24 14.30 11.96
N ASN A 240 9.06 13.26 12.07
CA ASN A 240 10.35 13.20 11.40
C ASN A 240 10.18 12.41 10.11
N VAL A 241 10.56 12.96 8.96
CA VAL A 241 10.38 12.33 7.63
C VAL A 241 11.72 12.25 6.90
N LYS A 242 12.00 11.18 6.14
CA LYS A 242 13.23 11.06 5.36
C LYS A 242 13.35 12.19 4.32
N SER A 243 14.53 12.80 4.26
CA SER A 243 14.88 13.87 3.32
C SER A 243 14.97 13.37 1.87
N SER A 244 15.13 12.06 1.67
CA SER A 244 15.12 11.42 0.35
C SER A 244 13.75 11.43 -0.32
N LEU A 245 12.66 11.66 0.44
CA LEU A 245 11.33 11.85 -0.13
C LEU A 245 11.18 13.25 -0.72
N SER A 246 10.45 13.38 -1.83
CA SER A 246 10.09 14.70 -2.37
C SER A 246 9.27 15.52 -1.36
N ALA A 247 9.41 16.85 -1.37
CA ALA A 247 8.71 17.75 -0.44
C ALA A 247 7.19 17.52 -0.41
N MET A 248 6.58 17.23 -1.56
CA MET A 248 5.16 16.93 -1.67
C MET A 248 4.78 15.58 -1.02
N ASN A 249 5.64 14.57 -1.10
CA ASN A 249 5.42 13.30 -0.39
C ASN A 249 5.57 13.47 1.12
N GLN A 250 6.57 14.26 1.55
CA GLN A 250 6.74 14.60 2.97
C GLN A 250 5.49 15.31 3.49
N GLN A 251 5.02 16.33 2.76
CA GLN A 251 3.80 17.06 3.11
C GLN A 251 2.57 16.16 3.13
N SER A 252 2.41 15.27 2.15
CA SER A 252 1.29 14.32 2.09
C SER A 252 1.24 13.39 3.31
N ILE A 253 2.40 12.90 3.77
CA ILE A 253 2.49 12.08 4.99
C ILE A 253 2.07 12.90 6.22
N ILE A 254 2.63 14.11 6.37
CA ILE A 254 2.33 15.00 7.49
C ILE A 254 0.83 15.35 7.54
N ASP A 255 0.25 15.72 6.39
CA ASP A 255 -1.17 16.07 6.28
C ASP A 255 -2.06 14.85 6.58
N SER A 256 -1.69 13.67 6.10
CA SER A 256 -2.43 12.43 6.37
C SER A 256 -2.47 12.11 7.87
N ILE A 257 -1.34 12.27 8.56
CA ILE A 257 -1.25 12.09 10.01
C ILE A 257 -2.09 13.15 10.74
N ALA A 258 -1.97 14.42 10.34
CA ALA A 258 -2.71 15.52 10.94
C ALA A 258 -4.23 15.31 10.84
N VAL A 259 -4.72 15.01 9.62
CA VAL A 259 -6.13 14.76 9.34
C VAL A 259 -6.64 13.57 10.15
N ARG A 260 -5.85 12.49 10.28
CA ARG A 260 -6.21 11.33 11.11
C ARG A 260 -6.39 11.71 12.57
N ILE A 261 -5.41 12.41 13.16
CA ILE A 261 -5.48 12.82 14.56
C ILE A 261 -6.68 13.73 14.80
N MET A 262 -6.90 14.71 13.92
CA MET A 262 -8.04 15.62 14.02
C MET A 262 -9.38 14.88 13.92
N THR A 263 -9.50 13.95 12.97
CA THR A 263 -10.75 13.22 12.73
C THR A 263 -11.02 12.21 13.84
N LEU A 264 -10.01 11.44 14.25
CA LEU A 264 -10.19 10.39 15.25
C LEU A 264 -10.47 10.96 16.65
N ASN A 265 -9.92 12.13 16.97
CA ASN A 265 -10.07 12.75 18.28
C ASN A 265 -11.02 13.96 18.28
N GLU A 266 -11.74 14.20 17.16
CA GLU A 266 -12.71 15.29 17.00
C GLU A 266 -12.13 16.68 17.36
N LEU A 267 -10.90 16.95 16.93
CA LEU A 267 -10.15 18.14 17.33
C LEU A 267 -10.44 19.37 16.46
N ASN A 268 -10.46 20.54 17.11
CA ASN A 268 -10.37 21.81 16.43
C ASN A 268 -8.92 22.16 16.08
N ARG A 269 -8.70 23.00 15.05
CA ARG A 269 -7.35 23.40 14.58
C ARG A 269 -6.43 23.94 15.68
N GLY A 270 -6.95 24.60 16.71
CA GLY A 270 -6.15 25.15 17.83
C GLY A 270 -5.68 24.12 18.86
N GLN A 271 -6.13 22.87 18.77
CA GLN A 271 -5.82 21.81 19.73
C GLN A 271 -4.71 20.88 19.24
N LEU A 272 -4.27 21.05 17.99
CA LEU A 272 -3.21 20.25 17.37
C LEU A 272 -2.01 21.15 17.05
N VAL A 273 -0.86 20.83 17.63
CA VAL A 273 0.41 21.48 17.35
C VAL A 273 1.30 20.47 16.64
N ILE A 274 1.73 20.78 15.42
CA ILE A 274 2.59 19.92 14.62
C ILE A 274 3.95 20.58 14.46
N SER A 275 5.00 19.83 14.80
CA SER A 275 6.37 20.10 14.41
C SER A 275 6.79 19.02 13.43
N ALA A 276 7.43 19.41 12.32
CA ALA A 276 7.94 18.49 11.33
C ALA A 276 9.40 18.79 11.02
N ALA A 277 10.20 17.74 10.82
CA ALA A 277 11.60 17.85 10.44
C ALA A 277 11.94 16.81 9.38
N SER A 278 12.84 17.17 8.46
CA SER A 278 13.43 16.22 7.52
C SER A 278 14.73 15.65 8.11
N VAL A 279 14.89 14.33 8.07
CA VAL A 279 16.07 13.62 8.58
C VAL A 279 16.69 12.77 7.47
N GLU A 280 18.00 12.53 7.49
CA GLU A 280 18.65 11.74 6.44
C GLU A 280 18.29 10.25 6.56
N GLU A 281 18.39 9.69 7.76
CA GLU A 281 18.20 8.26 8.00
C GLU A 281 17.64 8.00 9.42
N PHE A 282 17.00 6.84 9.58
CA PHE A 282 16.55 6.33 10.88
C PHE A 282 17.42 5.14 11.25
N TYR A 283 17.92 5.13 12.47
CA TYR A 283 18.72 4.03 13.01
C TYR A 283 18.04 3.47 14.25
N ASP A 284 17.95 2.14 14.32
CA ASP A 284 17.57 1.44 15.54
C ASP A 284 18.86 0.96 16.21
N ILE A 285 19.15 1.47 17.42
CA ILE A 285 20.27 1.00 18.23
C ILE A 285 19.72 -0.07 19.16
N GLY A 286 19.94 -1.34 18.78
CA GLY A 286 19.63 -2.53 19.58
C GLY A 286 20.81 -2.96 20.45
#